data_AF-A0A0W0YH81-F1
#
_entry.id   AF-A0A0W0YH81-F1
#
_cell.length_a   1.000
_cell.length_b   1.000
_cell.length_c   1.000
_cell.angle_alpha   90.00
_cell.angle_beta   90.00
_cell.angle_gamma   90.00
#
_symmetry.space_group_name_H-M   'P 1'
#
loop_
_entity.id
_entity.type
_entity.pdbx_description
1 polymer ?
#
loop_
_entity_poly.entity_id
_entity_poly.type
_entity_poly.pdbx_seq_one_letter_code
_entity_poly.pdbx_strand_id
1 'polypeptide(L)'
;MPKPKISPGQAILLVLQENKITANEKLRLEALYMTGCENDDDISFLTTIISHAAKSNSYLQAVDISFEAEIIDADPSRRYFETHLAYHTTITEVEKLDLEQIQHHYTDILELIKNYDPVLGDSLKDVADGKLTSPWNNLGKIKEALGADVAEYLQAISEAKKKFTAEEHEKIKYVMGATLLGLICTRVYANKTKENPELFSGLPLNIYGKGLYAPSYRGRKSRDGLHFFSTTGILKSNTPAPYHNDPVRYADTDKQHSFTFKPTENSQYVLGLNEKNWSDNNFAKLLQPFVNSISGTILSQLRACRQLLSDNKFQFNEIGPFSNYMKCLISSMLYLSGGHTFYEFTYPFKVKEIQDAYCEILGFEEQMTVKNLFYQTNSEAFSNALKSAGEYNLQIVQRALVHEELMDTMNRRMSQ
;
A
#
# COMPACT_ATOMS: atom_id res chain seq x y z
N MET A 1 -18.18 -28.44 -16.70
CA MET A 1 -18.82 -27.26 -16.08
C MET A 1 -17.74 -26.23 -15.82
N PRO A 2 -18.02 -24.93 -15.97
CA PRO A 2 -17.05 -23.92 -15.60
C PRO A 2 -16.82 -24.01 -14.09
N LYS A 3 -15.57 -24.19 -13.67
CA LYS A 3 -15.22 -24.11 -12.24
C LYS A 3 -15.10 -22.62 -11.87
N PRO A 4 -15.32 -22.25 -10.61
CA PRO A 4 -15.06 -20.88 -10.20
C PRO A 4 -13.57 -20.58 -10.41
N LYS A 5 -13.30 -19.42 -11.02
CA LYS A 5 -11.94 -18.94 -11.25
C LYS A 5 -11.37 -18.35 -9.96
N ILE A 6 -10.14 -18.71 -9.63
CA ILE A 6 -9.36 -18.10 -8.54
C ILE A 6 -8.02 -17.58 -9.06
N SER A 7 -7.44 -16.62 -8.34
CA SER A 7 -6.11 -16.10 -8.66
C SER A 7 -4.99 -17.08 -8.25
N PRO A 8 -3.74 -16.88 -8.70
CA PRO A 8 -2.61 -17.63 -8.18
C PRO A 8 -2.35 -17.33 -6.69
N GLY A 9 -2.70 -16.13 -6.21
CA GLY A 9 -2.60 -15.75 -4.79
C GLY A 9 -3.53 -16.60 -3.91
N GLN A 10 -4.79 -16.75 -4.32
CA GLN A 10 -5.74 -17.63 -3.63
C GLN A 10 -5.29 -19.09 -3.65
N ALA A 11 -4.70 -19.54 -4.75
CA ALA A 11 -4.16 -20.89 -4.86
C ALA A 11 -2.99 -21.11 -3.88
N ILE A 12 -2.05 -20.16 -3.75
CA ILE A 12 -0.96 -20.22 -2.76
C ILE A 12 -1.51 -20.39 -1.35
N LEU A 13 -2.54 -19.63 -0.97
CA LEU A 13 -3.15 -19.75 0.36
C LEU A 13 -3.74 -21.16 0.60
N LEU A 14 -4.39 -21.76 -0.40
CA LEU A 14 -4.90 -23.13 -0.30
C LEU A 14 -3.77 -24.16 -0.17
N VAL A 15 -2.64 -23.97 -0.87
CA VAL A 15 -1.46 -24.84 -0.73
C VAL A 15 -0.85 -24.74 0.66
N LEU A 16 -0.69 -23.52 1.18
CA LEU A 16 -0.09 -23.26 2.49
C LEU A 16 -0.91 -23.85 3.65
N GLN A 17 -2.22 -24.04 3.46
CA GLN A 17 -3.11 -24.63 4.47
C GLN A 17 -2.97 -26.15 4.62
N GLU A 18 -2.48 -26.87 3.60
CA GLU A 18 -2.51 -28.33 3.62
C GLU A 18 -1.40 -29.00 4.45
N ASN A 19 -0.38 -28.26 4.90
CA ASN A 19 0.79 -28.79 5.63
C ASN A 19 1.49 -29.99 4.93
N LYS A 20 1.34 -30.14 3.61
CA LYS A 20 1.93 -31.22 2.79
C LYS A 20 3.22 -30.85 2.06
N ILE A 21 3.67 -29.61 2.21
CA ILE A 21 4.87 -29.07 1.57
C ILE A 21 6.05 -29.07 2.56
N THR A 22 7.27 -29.13 2.05
CA THR A 22 8.48 -29.01 2.86
C THR A 22 8.61 -27.60 3.45
N ALA A 23 9.41 -27.46 4.51
CA ALA A 23 9.67 -26.15 5.12
C ALA A 23 10.28 -25.14 4.13
N ASN A 24 11.18 -25.58 3.25
CA ASN A 24 11.80 -24.72 2.24
C ASN A 24 10.79 -24.27 1.18
N GLU A 25 9.92 -25.17 0.73
CA GLU A 25 8.83 -24.83 -0.19
C GLU A 25 7.85 -23.84 0.44
N LYS A 26 7.53 -24.02 1.72
CA LYS A 26 6.69 -23.10 2.49
C LYS A 26 7.31 -21.71 2.54
N LEU A 27 8.57 -21.60 2.97
CA LEU A 27 9.28 -20.31 3.04
C LEU A 27 9.37 -19.63 1.66
N ARG A 28 9.61 -20.41 0.59
CA ARG A 28 9.64 -19.87 -0.77
C ARG A 28 8.27 -19.37 -1.22
N LEU A 29 7.20 -20.12 -0.94
CA LEU A 29 5.82 -19.70 -1.25
C LEU A 29 5.41 -18.46 -0.48
N GLU A 30 5.75 -18.37 0.81
CA GLU A 30 5.49 -17.18 1.62
C GLU A 30 6.24 -15.95 1.07
N ALA A 31 7.51 -16.11 0.73
CA ALA A 31 8.29 -15.03 0.10
C ALA A 31 7.66 -14.58 -1.21
N LEU A 32 7.28 -15.51 -2.09
CA LEU A 32 6.59 -15.20 -3.36
C LEU A 32 5.24 -14.52 -3.11
N TYR A 33 4.49 -14.95 -2.10
CA TYR A 33 3.24 -14.31 -1.74
C TYR A 33 3.45 -12.83 -1.39
N MET A 34 4.58 -12.46 -0.79
CA MET A 34 4.92 -11.04 -0.58
C MET A 34 5.39 -10.35 -1.87
N THR A 35 6.37 -10.93 -2.56
CA THR A 35 7.16 -10.25 -3.63
C THR A 35 6.56 -10.37 -5.03
N GLY A 36 5.68 -11.34 -5.25
CA GLY A 36 5.35 -11.83 -6.58
C GLY A 36 6.50 -12.63 -7.22
N CYS A 37 6.24 -13.22 -8.38
CA CYS A 37 7.27 -13.85 -9.21
C CYS A 37 8.19 -12.77 -9.79
N GLU A 38 9.51 -12.96 -9.76
CA GLU A 38 10.47 -12.00 -10.33
C GLU A 38 11.13 -12.52 -11.62
N ASN A 39 11.06 -13.83 -11.86
CA ASN A 39 11.70 -14.51 -12.97
C ASN A 39 10.96 -15.82 -13.33
N ASP A 40 11.39 -16.48 -14.39
CA ASP A 40 10.79 -17.73 -14.88
C ASP A 40 10.94 -18.91 -13.90
N ASP A 41 11.98 -18.93 -13.06
CA ASP A 41 12.16 -19.97 -12.04
C ASP A 41 11.07 -19.87 -10.96
N ASP A 42 10.69 -18.65 -10.58
CA ASP A 42 9.58 -18.43 -9.64
C ASP A 42 8.24 -18.87 -10.23
N ILE A 43 8.00 -18.60 -11.52
CA ILE A 43 6.79 -19.02 -12.23
C ILE A 43 6.73 -20.54 -12.33
N SER A 44 7.86 -21.16 -12.71
CA SER A 44 8.00 -22.61 -12.81
C SER A 44 7.77 -23.29 -11.47
N PHE A 45 8.39 -22.78 -10.41
CA PHE A 45 8.20 -23.25 -9.04
C PHE A 45 6.73 -23.15 -8.61
N LEU A 46 6.11 -21.96 -8.79
CA LEU A 46 4.72 -21.71 -8.41
C LEU A 46 3.76 -22.65 -9.16
N THR A 47 3.94 -22.83 -10.46
CA THR A 47 3.11 -23.70 -11.28
C THR A 47 3.26 -25.16 -10.86
N THR A 48 4.49 -25.59 -10.57
CA THR A 48 4.80 -26.97 -10.15
C THR A 48 4.17 -27.30 -8.80
N ILE A 49 4.32 -26.42 -7.81
CA ILE A 49 3.83 -26.68 -6.45
C ILE A 49 2.30 -26.66 -6.38
N ILE A 50 1.65 -25.75 -7.11
CA ILE A 50 0.19 -25.73 -7.27
C ILE A 50 -0.30 -27.02 -7.95
N SER A 51 0.33 -27.43 -9.05
CA SER A 51 -0.04 -28.65 -9.78
C SER A 51 0.13 -29.91 -8.94
N HIS A 52 1.16 -29.93 -8.09
CA HIS A 52 1.37 -31.02 -7.14
C HIS A 52 0.27 -31.05 -6.08
N ALA A 53 -0.01 -29.90 -5.43
CA ALA A 53 -1.03 -29.79 -4.39
C ALA A 53 -2.44 -30.13 -4.92
N ALA A 54 -2.76 -29.73 -6.16
CA ALA A 54 -4.02 -30.05 -6.82
C ALA A 54 -4.29 -31.56 -6.97
N LYS A 55 -3.29 -32.44 -6.82
CA LYS A 55 -3.53 -33.90 -6.81
C LYS A 55 -4.22 -34.38 -5.54
N SER A 56 -4.14 -33.62 -4.45
CA SER A 56 -4.65 -34.04 -3.14
C SER A 56 -5.55 -33.02 -2.42
N ASN A 57 -5.55 -31.76 -2.88
CA ASN A 57 -6.39 -30.69 -2.34
C ASN A 57 -7.72 -30.64 -3.07
N SER A 58 -8.81 -30.98 -2.40
CA SER A 58 -10.15 -31.00 -2.99
C SER A 58 -10.62 -29.61 -3.44
N TYR A 59 -10.23 -28.53 -2.76
CA TYR A 59 -10.55 -27.17 -3.19
C TYR A 59 -9.82 -26.81 -4.48
N LEU A 60 -8.53 -27.10 -4.58
CA LEU A 60 -7.76 -26.84 -5.82
C LEU A 60 -8.26 -27.69 -7.00
N GLN A 61 -8.79 -28.90 -6.75
CA GLN A 61 -9.43 -29.71 -7.79
C GLN A 61 -10.75 -29.11 -8.27
N ALA A 62 -11.45 -28.37 -7.42
CA ALA A 62 -12.79 -27.85 -7.67
C ALA A 62 -12.80 -26.43 -8.29
N VAL A 63 -11.64 -25.80 -8.47
CA VAL A 63 -11.48 -24.43 -9.02
C VAL A 63 -10.64 -24.43 -10.30
N ASP A 64 -10.71 -23.34 -11.07
CA ASP A 64 -9.79 -23.05 -12.16
C ASP A 64 -8.85 -21.90 -11.76
N ILE A 65 -7.54 -22.06 -11.93
CA ILE A 65 -6.56 -21.03 -11.57
C ILE A 65 -6.28 -20.17 -12.80
N SER A 66 -6.61 -18.88 -12.73
CA SER A 66 -6.42 -17.93 -13.83
C SER A 66 -5.29 -16.95 -13.51
N PHE A 67 -4.39 -16.77 -14.48
CA PHE A 67 -3.30 -15.80 -14.44
C PHE A 67 -3.68 -14.48 -15.14
N GLU A 68 -4.96 -14.30 -15.49
CA GLU A 68 -5.47 -13.07 -16.10
C GLU A 68 -5.41 -11.90 -15.10
N ALA A 69 -4.97 -10.72 -15.58
CA ALA A 69 -4.82 -9.52 -14.76
C ALA A 69 -6.12 -9.12 -14.04
N GLU A 70 -7.29 -9.34 -14.66
CA GLU A 70 -8.59 -9.09 -14.03
C GLU A 70 -8.82 -9.94 -12.79
N ILE A 71 -8.47 -11.23 -12.85
CA ILE A 71 -8.64 -12.17 -11.73
C ILE A 71 -7.65 -11.85 -10.61
N ILE A 72 -6.40 -11.51 -10.96
CA ILE A 72 -5.38 -11.08 -10.00
C ILE A 72 -5.79 -9.77 -9.30
N ASP A 73 -6.27 -8.79 -10.06
CA ASP A 73 -6.70 -7.49 -9.53
C ASP A 73 -7.95 -7.59 -8.64
N ALA A 74 -8.84 -8.54 -8.95
CA ALA A 74 -10.05 -8.81 -8.21
C ALA A 74 -9.83 -9.70 -6.97
N ASP A 75 -8.62 -10.24 -6.76
CA ASP A 75 -8.32 -11.14 -5.64
C ASP A 75 -8.61 -10.48 -4.27
N PRO A 76 -9.68 -10.91 -3.58
CA PRO A 76 -10.05 -10.32 -2.30
C PRO A 76 -9.10 -10.74 -1.18
N SER A 77 -8.54 -11.95 -1.26
CA SER A 77 -7.67 -12.53 -0.21
C SER A 77 -6.33 -11.82 -0.16
N ARG A 78 -5.80 -11.42 -1.31
CA ARG A 78 -4.55 -10.66 -1.40
C ARG A 78 -4.69 -9.24 -0.85
N ARG A 79 -5.78 -8.55 -1.18
CA ARG A 79 -6.09 -7.21 -0.65
C ARG A 79 -6.32 -7.24 0.86
N TYR A 80 -7.01 -8.29 1.32
CA TYR A 80 -7.23 -8.55 2.73
C TYR A 80 -5.92 -8.85 3.48
N PHE A 81 -5.05 -9.69 2.91
CA PHE A 81 -3.72 -9.96 3.44
C PHE A 81 -2.91 -8.67 3.63
N GLU A 82 -2.77 -7.83 2.59
CA GLU A 82 -1.96 -6.62 2.71
C GLU A 82 -2.55 -5.63 3.72
N THR A 83 -3.88 -5.58 3.83
CA THR A 83 -4.54 -4.71 4.82
C THR A 83 -4.31 -5.20 6.26
N HIS A 84 -4.37 -6.52 6.49
CA HIS A 84 -4.04 -7.12 7.79
C HIS A 84 -2.56 -6.99 8.12
N LEU A 85 -1.68 -7.21 7.14
CA LEU A 85 -0.24 -7.03 7.31
C LEU A 85 0.06 -5.59 7.68
N ALA A 86 -0.57 -4.62 7.02
CA ALA A 86 -0.42 -3.21 7.37
C ALA A 86 -0.90 -2.92 8.79
N TYR A 87 -2.07 -3.41 9.19
CA TYR A 87 -2.56 -3.27 10.57
C TYR A 87 -1.55 -3.79 11.61
N HIS A 88 -1.13 -5.05 11.47
CA HIS A 88 -0.20 -5.66 12.43
C HIS A 88 1.17 -4.98 12.40
N THR A 89 1.67 -4.59 11.23
CA THR A 89 2.95 -3.87 11.10
C THR A 89 2.88 -2.49 11.73
N THR A 90 1.75 -1.78 11.58
CA THR A 90 1.60 -0.45 12.20
C THR A 90 1.72 -0.56 13.72
N ILE A 91 1.02 -1.51 14.34
CA ILE A 91 1.08 -1.74 15.79
C ILE A 91 2.50 -2.09 16.24
N THR A 92 3.16 -3.04 15.57
CA THR A 92 4.48 -3.50 16.02
C THR A 92 5.59 -2.47 15.76
N GLU A 93 5.49 -1.68 14.70
CA GLU A 93 6.55 -0.73 14.32
C GLU A 93 6.37 0.63 14.99
N VAL A 94 5.14 1.07 15.30
CA VAL A 94 4.92 2.34 16.01
C VAL A 94 5.51 2.30 17.44
N GLU A 95 5.47 1.13 18.10
CA GLU A 95 6.06 0.93 19.42
C GLU A 95 7.59 1.12 19.41
N LYS A 96 8.25 0.75 18.31
CA LYS A 96 9.71 0.84 18.14
C LYS A 96 10.22 2.25 17.86
N LEU A 97 9.33 3.18 17.53
CA LEU A 97 9.71 4.55 17.23
C LEU A 97 9.74 5.40 18.50
N ASP A 98 10.81 6.18 18.62
CA ASP A 98 10.95 7.21 19.64
C ASP A 98 10.13 8.45 19.25
N LEU A 99 9.28 8.93 20.16
CA LEU A 99 8.38 10.04 19.87
C LEU A 99 9.15 11.34 19.62
N GLU A 100 10.18 11.62 20.40
CA GLU A 100 10.99 12.84 20.29
C GLU A 100 11.73 12.86 18.95
N GLN A 101 12.32 11.74 18.54
CA GLN A 101 12.96 11.59 17.23
C GLN A 101 11.99 11.84 16.07
N ILE A 102 10.76 11.30 16.12
CA ILE A 102 9.75 11.55 15.07
C ILE A 102 9.33 13.03 15.06
N GLN A 103 9.14 13.65 16.23
CA GLN A 103 8.78 15.06 16.36
C GLN A 103 9.87 15.99 15.80
N HIS A 104 11.14 15.68 16.03
CA HIS A 104 12.26 16.39 15.43
C HIS A 104 12.24 16.24 13.90
N HIS A 105 12.10 15.02 13.38
CA HIS A 105 12.02 14.79 11.93
C HIS A 105 10.86 15.53 11.27
N TYR A 106 9.70 15.54 11.91
CA TYR A 106 8.53 16.32 11.48
C TYR A 106 8.84 17.82 11.44
N THR A 107 9.49 18.35 12.48
CA THR A 107 9.85 19.76 12.60
C THR A 107 10.88 20.15 11.53
N ASP A 108 11.88 19.30 11.27
CA ASP A 108 12.90 19.51 10.25
C ASP A 108 12.27 19.61 8.84
N ILE A 109 11.28 18.76 8.51
CA ILE A 109 10.55 18.87 7.23
C ILE A 109 9.71 20.15 7.18
N LEU A 110 9.07 20.53 8.29
CA LEU A 110 8.31 21.77 8.37
C LEU A 110 9.20 23.01 8.14
N GLU A 111 10.43 23.00 8.67
CA GLU A 111 11.42 24.04 8.45
C GLU A 111 11.78 24.18 6.96
N LEU A 112 11.90 23.07 6.23
CA LEU A 112 12.12 23.12 4.77
C LEU A 112 11.02 23.91 4.07
N ILE A 113 9.75 23.79 4.48
CA ILE A 113 8.66 24.58 3.90
C ILE A 113 8.77 26.04 4.32
N LYS A 114 8.99 26.30 5.61
CA LYS A 114 9.09 27.67 6.16
C LYS A 114 10.19 28.50 5.51
N ASN A 115 11.32 27.87 5.17
CA ASN A 115 12.44 28.55 4.51
C ASN A 115 12.07 29.13 3.13
N TYR A 116 11.02 28.59 2.48
CA TYR A 116 10.57 29.03 1.15
C TYR A 116 9.24 29.78 1.20
N ASP A 117 8.33 29.38 2.09
CA ASP A 117 7.05 30.03 2.31
C ASP A 117 6.76 30.08 3.83
N PRO A 118 7.25 31.12 4.54
CA PRO A 118 7.08 31.25 5.98
C PRO A 118 5.60 31.29 6.39
N VAL A 119 4.77 31.99 5.61
CA VAL A 119 3.33 32.16 5.89
C VAL A 119 2.62 30.81 5.82
N LEU A 120 2.86 30.04 4.76
CA LEU A 120 2.32 28.70 4.64
C LEU A 120 2.85 27.79 5.75
N GLY A 121 4.17 27.76 5.95
CA GLY A 121 4.81 26.89 6.94
C GLY A 121 4.34 27.12 8.37
N ASP A 122 4.10 28.37 8.78
CA ASP A 122 3.51 28.67 10.09
C ASP A 122 2.07 28.16 10.21
N SER A 123 1.30 28.27 9.13
CA SER A 123 -0.09 27.80 9.09
C SER A 123 -0.21 26.27 9.09
N LEU A 124 0.81 25.54 8.62
CA LEU A 124 0.77 24.08 8.49
C LEU A 124 1.00 23.33 9.81
N LYS A 125 1.59 23.98 10.82
CA LYS A 125 1.84 23.36 12.12
C LYS A 125 0.54 22.82 12.73
N ASP A 126 -0.51 23.63 12.71
CA ASP A 126 -1.84 23.25 13.21
C ASP A 126 -2.50 22.20 12.31
N VAL A 127 -2.36 22.34 10.98
CA VAL A 127 -2.97 21.45 9.99
C VAL A 127 -2.49 20.03 10.16
N ALA A 128 -1.17 19.83 10.17
CA ALA A 128 -0.60 18.50 10.28
C ALA A 128 -0.71 17.90 11.70
N ASP A 129 -0.95 18.72 12.73
CA ASP A 129 -1.39 18.30 14.06
C ASP A 129 -2.89 17.92 14.12
N GLY A 130 -3.64 18.05 13.00
CA GLY A 130 -5.08 17.81 12.94
C GLY A 130 -5.92 18.88 13.63
N LYS A 131 -5.32 20.02 14.00
CA LYS A 131 -6.01 21.18 14.55
C LYS A 131 -6.51 22.03 13.39
N LEU A 132 -7.78 21.87 13.05
CA LEU A 132 -8.44 22.64 11.99
C LEU A 132 -8.77 24.07 12.48
N THR A 133 -7.75 24.92 12.57
CA THR A 133 -7.86 26.36 12.90
C THR A 133 -8.00 27.19 11.62
N SER A 134 -8.46 28.44 11.69
CA SER A 134 -8.55 29.32 10.50
C SER A 134 -7.15 29.61 9.92
N PRO A 135 -6.92 29.53 8.59
CA PRO A 135 -7.90 29.39 7.50
C PRO A 135 -8.32 27.93 7.19
N TRP A 136 -7.70 26.94 7.82
CA TRP A 136 -7.84 25.50 7.62
C TRP A 136 -9.00 24.84 8.39
N ASN A 137 -10.01 25.61 8.77
CA ASN A 137 -11.08 25.16 9.66
C ASN A 137 -12.09 24.19 9.01
N ASN A 138 -11.85 23.76 7.77
CA ASN A 138 -12.69 22.83 7.03
C ASN A 138 -11.84 22.06 5.99
N LEU A 139 -12.03 20.74 5.91
CA LEU A 139 -11.38 19.87 4.93
C LEU A 139 -11.61 20.30 3.47
N GLY A 140 -12.75 20.91 3.15
CA GLY A 140 -13.04 21.47 1.82
C GLY A 140 -12.08 22.59 1.43
N LYS A 141 -11.78 23.51 2.36
CA LYS A 141 -10.79 24.58 2.13
C LYS A 141 -9.38 24.02 1.99
N ILE A 142 -9.03 23.01 2.80
CA ILE A 142 -7.75 22.31 2.68
C ILE A 142 -7.65 21.64 1.31
N LYS A 143 -8.72 20.97 0.86
CA LYS A 143 -8.78 20.34 -0.46
C LYS A 143 -8.58 21.35 -1.59
N GLU A 144 -9.20 22.52 -1.50
CA GLU A 144 -9.06 23.59 -2.49
C GLU A 144 -7.65 24.19 -2.52
N ALA A 145 -7.05 24.45 -1.35
CA ALA A 145 -5.77 25.16 -1.26
C ALA A 145 -4.54 24.26 -1.28
N LEU A 146 -4.61 23.07 -0.67
CA LEU A 146 -3.48 22.14 -0.50
C LEU A 146 -3.64 20.85 -1.32
N GLY A 147 -4.85 20.49 -1.74
CA GLY A 147 -5.15 19.32 -2.55
C GLY A 147 -5.96 18.24 -1.83
N ALA A 148 -6.62 17.38 -2.60
CA ALA A 148 -7.50 16.32 -2.08
C ALA A 148 -6.75 15.29 -1.22
N ASP A 149 -5.56 14.90 -1.66
CA ASP A 149 -4.70 13.94 -0.96
C ASP A 149 -4.26 14.43 0.43
N VAL A 150 -4.00 15.73 0.58
CA VAL A 150 -3.70 16.34 1.89
C VAL A 150 -4.91 16.19 2.83
N ALA A 151 -6.11 16.55 2.36
CA ALA A 151 -7.33 16.42 3.16
C ALA A 151 -7.61 14.96 3.57
N GLU A 152 -7.34 14.01 2.68
CA GLU A 152 -7.52 12.58 2.93
C GLU A 152 -6.56 12.04 3.99
N TYR A 153 -5.28 12.43 3.97
CA TYR A 153 -4.34 12.02 5.02
C TYR A 153 -4.70 12.58 6.39
N LEU A 154 -5.20 13.82 6.47
CA LEU A 154 -5.68 14.39 7.73
C LEU A 154 -6.90 13.63 8.28
N GLN A 155 -7.81 13.23 7.40
CA GLN A 155 -8.94 12.39 7.79
C GLN A 155 -8.46 11.01 8.27
N ALA A 156 -7.49 10.40 7.57
CA ALA A 156 -6.89 9.13 7.96
C ALA A 156 -6.22 9.21 9.36
N ILE A 157 -5.49 10.29 9.64
CA ILE A 157 -4.91 10.57 10.97
C ILE A 157 -6.00 10.73 12.03
N SER A 158 -7.12 11.40 11.70
CA SER A 158 -8.24 11.53 12.63
C SER A 158 -8.91 10.18 12.92
N GLU A 159 -9.06 9.31 11.91
CA GLU A 159 -9.64 7.97 12.07
C GLU A 159 -8.73 7.03 12.88
N ALA A 160 -7.41 7.21 12.80
CA ALA A 160 -6.46 6.46 13.60
C ALA A 160 -6.73 6.55 15.11
N LYS A 161 -7.23 7.70 15.60
CA LYS A 161 -7.60 7.91 17.01
C LYS A 161 -8.64 6.90 17.53
N LYS A 162 -9.46 6.32 16.65
CA LYS A 162 -10.49 5.34 17.02
C LYS A 162 -9.95 3.90 17.09
N LYS A 163 -8.77 3.64 16.53
CA LYS A 163 -8.21 2.30 16.33
C LYS A 163 -6.96 2.03 17.15
N PHE A 164 -6.23 3.09 17.51
CA PHE A 164 -4.97 3.01 18.23
C PHE A 164 -5.09 3.69 19.60
N THR A 165 -4.22 3.29 20.52
CA THR A 165 -4.05 3.96 21.82
C THR A 165 -3.62 5.42 21.62
N ALA A 166 -3.73 6.23 22.66
CA ALA A 166 -3.34 7.64 22.58
C ALA A 166 -1.85 7.83 22.23
N GLU A 167 -0.97 6.97 22.74
CA GLU A 167 0.47 7.02 22.46
C GLU A 167 0.76 6.62 21.00
N GLU A 168 0.22 5.48 20.56
CA GLU A 168 0.37 5.02 19.17
C GLU A 168 -0.20 6.05 18.19
N HIS A 169 -1.37 6.61 18.49
CA HIS A 169 -2.01 7.65 17.68
C HIS A 169 -1.12 8.88 17.54
N GLU A 170 -0.50 9.33 18.63
CA GLU A 170 0.39 10.49 18.63
C GLU A 170 1.62 10.25 17.74
N LYS A 171 2.24 9.06 17.80
CA LYS A 171 3.36 8.70 16.93
C LYS A 171 2.93 8.59 15.45
N ILE A 172 1.82 7.89 15.16
CA ILE A 172 1.26 7.77 13.80
C ILE A 172 0.97 9.15 13.21
N LYS A 173 0.41 10.06 14.01
CA LYS A 173 0.14 11.44 13.60
C LYS A 173 1.40 12.13 13.08
N TYR A 174 2.51 12.09 13.81
CA TYR A 174 3.75 12.72 13.33
C TYR A 174 4.39 11.97 12.15
N VAL A 175 4.35 10.64 12.13
CA VAL A 175 4.87 9.85 11.00
C VAL A 175 4.14 10.19 9.70
N MET A 176 2.80 10.16 9.71
CA MET A 176 1.99 10.52 8.55
C MET A 176 2.03 12.02 8.25
N GLY A 177 2.04 12.87 9.29
CA GLY A 177 2.16 14.31 9.18
C GLY A 177 3.45 14.74 8.47
N ALA A 178 4.58 14.10 8.80
CA ALA A 178 5.87 14.32 8.13
C ALA A 178 5.78 14.05 6.62
N THR A 179 5.04 13.02 6.23
CA THR A 179 4.84 12.68 4.81
C THR A 179 3.92 13.65 4.08
N LEU A 180 2.86 14.11 4.75
CA LEU A 180 2.01 15.20 4.25
C LEU A 180 2.81 16.49 4.05
N LEU A 181 3.69 16.83 5.00
CA LEU A 181 4.60 17.96 4.84
C LEU A 181 5.59 17.73 3.69
N GLY A 182 6.16 16.53 3.51
CA GLY A 182 7.03 16.20 2.39
C GLY A 182 6.36 16.38 1.02
N LEU A 183 5.08 16.01 0.91
CA LEU A 183 4.25 16.26 -0.27
C LEU A 183 4.06 17.75 -0.53
N ILE A 184 3.65 18.52 0.50
CA ILE A 184 3.44 19.97 0.40
C ILE A 184 4.75 20.67 0.05
N CYS A 185 5.85 20.29 0.69
CA CYS A 185 7.21 20.75 0.41
C CYS A 185 7.52 20.58 -1.09
N THR A 186 7.35 19.36 -1.62
CA THR A 186 7.57 19.11 -3.06
C THR A 186 6.72 20.00 -3.97
N ARG A 187 5.46 20.29 -3.62
CA ARG A 187 4.57 21.20 -4.38
C ARG A 187 5.00 22.65 -4.31
N VAL A 188 5.37 23.15 -3.14
CA VAL A 188 5.87 24.51 -2.93
C VAL A 188 7.10 24.74 -3.82
N TYR A 189 8.06 23.82 -3.76
CA TYR A 189 9.24 23.88 -4.61
C TYR A 189 8.87 23.81 -6.10
N ALA A 190 7.94 22.93 -6.50
CA ALA A 190 7.47 22.82 -7.89
C ALA A 190 6.72 24.07 -8.44
N ASN A 191 6.16 24.89 -7.55
CA ASN A 191 5.54 26.16 -7.95
C ASN A 191 6.55 27.30 -8.02
N LYS A 192 7.43 27.41 -7.02
CA LYS A 192 8.51 28.41 -7.00
C LYS A 192 9.48 28.28 -8.15
N THR A 193 9.66 27.05 -8.61
CA THR A 193 10.40 26.78 -9.82
C THR A 193 9.83 27.52 -11.02
N LYS A 194 8.53 27.48 -11.27
CA LYS A 194 7.92 28.24 -12.38
C LYS A 194 8.17 29.76 -12.30
N GLU A 195 8.30 30.29 -11.09
CA GLU A 195 8.55 31.71 -10.83
C GLU A 195 10.04 32.08 -10.96
N ASN A 196 10.95 31.19 -10.58
CA ASN A 196 12.39 31.39 -10.67
C ASN A 196 13.13 30.08 -11.04
N PRO A 197 13.45 29.91 -12.33
CA PRO A 197 14.25 28.82 -12.90
C PRO A 197 15.55 28.49 -12.17
N GLU A 198 16.20 29.46 -11.53
CA GLU A 198 17.52 29.26 -10.91
C GLU A 198 17.43 28.77 -9.46
N LEU A 199 16.25 28.90 -8.82
CA LEU A 199 15.92 28.29 -7.53
C LEU A 199 15.56 26.78 -7.65
N PHE A 200 15.57 26.21 -8.87
CA PHE A 200 15.01 24.88 -9.21
C PHE A 200 15.67 23.65 -8.62
N SER A 201 16.89 23.75 -8.11
CA SER A 201 17.59 22.59 -7.56
C SER A 201 17.25 22.31 -6.09
N GLY A 202 16.33 23.06 -5.49
CA GLY A 202 16.18 23.12 -4.03
C GLY A 202 15.69 21.84 -3.34
N LEU A 203 15.15 20.85 -4.07
CA LEU A 203 14.95 19.49 -3.56
C LEU A 203 15.54 18.47 -4.54
N PRO A 204 16.43 17.56 -4.09
CA PRO A 204 17.03 16.53 -4.92
C PRO A 204 15.99 15.56 -5.50
N LEU A 205 16.42 14.68 -6.41
CA LEU A 205 15.62 13.56 -6.93
C LEU A 205 14.35 13.94 -7.72
N ASN A 206 14.41 15.00 -8.54
CA ASN A 206 13.30 15.37 -9.42
C ASN A 206 13.19 14.45 -10.66
N ILE A 207 12.57 13.29 -10.49
CA ILE A 207 12.35 12.30 -11.55
C ILE A 207 10.91 12.26 -12.06
N TYR A 208 10.06 13.20 -11.63
CA TYR A 208 8.71 13.34 -12.18
C TYR A 208 8.76 13.60 -13.69
N GLY A 209 7.88 12.95 -14.44
CA GLY A 209 7.89 13.04 -15.91
C GLY A 209 8.92 12.13 -16.60
N LYS A 210 9.72 11.34 -15.86
CA LYS A 210 10.70 10.38 -16.42
C LYS A 210 10.30 8.93 -16.10
N GLY A 211 10.61 8.02 -17.01
CA GLY A 211 10.39 6.58 -16.83
C GLY A 211 8.98 6.27 -16.33
N LEU A 212 8.88 5.39 -15.32
CA LEU A 212 7.60 4.99 -14.72
C LEU A 212 6.86 6.11 -13.97
N TYR A 213 7.53 7.23 -13.66
CA TYR A 213 6.89 8.41 -13.06
C TYR A 213 6.29 9.35 -14.10
N ALA A 214 6.57 9.16 -15.40
CA ALA A 214 5.91 9.92 -16.44
C ALA A 214 4.45 9.46 -16.62
N PRO A 215 3.49 10.38 -16.89
CA PRO A 215 2.07 10.03 -16.99
C PRO A 215 1.77 8.87 -17.95
N SER A 216 2.47 8.78 -19.08
CA SER A 216 2.30 7.73 -20.10
C SER A 216 2.72 6.32 -19.65
N TYR A 217 3.52 6.20 -18.59
CA TYR A 217 4.02 4.92 -18.09
C TYR A 217 3.39 4.50 -16.76
N ARG A 218 2.54 5.33 -16.13
CA ARG A 218 1.88 4.99 -14.85
C ARG A 218 0.84 3.87 -14.95
N GLY A 219 0.39 3.53 -16.16
CA GLY A 219 -0.59 2.45 -16.37
C GLY A 219 -1.94 2.69 -15.67
N ARG A 220 -2.28 3.94 -15.33
CA ARG A 220 -3.48 4.26 -14.55
C ARG A 220 -4.39 5.20 -15.33
N LYS A 221 -5.70 4.96 -15.23
CA LYS A 221 -6.75 5.95 -15.49
C LYS A 221 -7.61 6.14 -14.26
N SER A 222 -8.11 7.35 -14.06
CA SER A 222 -9.10 7.63 -13.02
C SER A 222 -10.46 7.02 -13.38
N ARG A 223 -11.20 6.59 -12.38
CA ARG A 223 -12.62 6.28 -12.48
C ARG A 223 -13.41 7.42 -11.84
N ASP A 224 -14.47 7.83 -12.51
CA ASP A 224 -15.42 8.79 -11.98
C ASP A 224 -16.49 8.05 -11.18
N GLY A 225 -16.85 8.57 -10.00
CA GLY A 225 -17.90 7.99 -9.17
C GLY A 225 -17.73 8.29 -7.69
N LEU A 226 -18.85 8.34 -6.98
CA LEU A 226 -18.86 8.25 -5.52
C LEU A 226 -18.83 6.78 -5.14
N HIS A 227 -17.81 6.38 -4.39
CA HIS A 227 -17.66 5.02 -3.90
C HIS A 227 -17.86 4.99 -2.38
N PHE A 228 -18.75 4.12 -1.94
CA PHE A 228 -18.98 3.86 -0.52
C PHE A 228 -18.24 2.60 -0.10
N PHE A 229 -17.62 2.62 1.07
CA PHE A 229 -16.91 1.46 1.58
C PHE A 229 -16.99 1.39 3.11
N SER A 230 -16.85 0.17 3.62
CA SER A 230 -16.92 -0.16 5.04
C SER A 230 -15.62 -0.79 5.57
N THR A 231 -14.59 -0.85 4.72
CA THR A 231 -13.28 -1.46 5.01
C THR A 231 -12.15 -0.46 4.88
N THR A 232 -11.17 -0.58 5.77
CA THR A 232 -9.89 0.12 5.68
C THR A 232 -8.99 -0.52 4.62
N GLY A 233 -7.78 0.01 4.44
CA GLY A 233 -6.80 -0.59 3.53
C GLY A 233 -7.22 -0.61 2.07
N ILE A 234 -6.79 -1.66 1.38
CA ILE A 234 -6.95 -1.80 -0.08
C ILE A 234 -8.02 -2.82 -0.48
N LEU A 235 -8.90 -3.23 0.45
CA LEU A 235 -10.09 -4.01 0.10
C LEU A 235 -11.04 -3.19 -0.78
N LYS A 236 -11.59 -3.83 -1.81
CA LYS A 236 -12.62 -3.22 -2.65
C LYS A 236 -13.98 -3.22 -1.94
N SER A 237 -14.83 -2.27 -2.28
CA SER A 237 -16.20 -2.11 -1.77
C SER A 237 -17.08 -3.33 -2.05
N ASN A 238 -16.85 -4.00 -3.17
CA ASN A 238 -17.56 -5.22 -3.59
C ASN A 238 -16.95 -6.52 -3.04
N THR A 239 -15.86 -6.44 -2.28
CA THR A 239 -15.23 -7.61 -1.68
C THR A 239 -16.12 -8.16 -0.54
N PRO A 240 -16.32 -9.48 -0.43
CA PRO A 240 -17.13 -10.06 0.65
C PRO A 240 -16.69 -9.54 2.01
N ALA A 241 -17.64 -9.00 2.77
CA ALA A 241 -17.32 -8.32 4.01
C ALA A 241 -16.66 -9.31 5.00
N PRO A 242 -15.56 -8.93 5.66
CA PRO A 242 -14.88 -9.77 6.65
C PRO A 242 -15.74 -9.91 7.92
N TYR A 243 -15.29 -10.65 8.93
CA TYR A 243 -16.05 -10.84 10.18
C TYR A 243 -16.41 -9.49 10.84
N HIS A 244 -17.48 -9.46 11.64
CA HIS A 244 -17.97 -8.22 12.25
C HIS A 244 -16.91 -7.49 13.10
N ASN A 245 -16.06 -8.23 13.80
CA ASN A 245 -15.03 -7.68 14.69
C ASN A 245 -13.64 -7.64 14.05
N ASP A 246 -13.57 -7.68 12.72
CA ASP A 246 -12.31 -7.71 12.01
C ASP A 246 -11.62 -6.32 12.04
N PRO A 247 -10.31 -6.23 12.34
CA PRO A 247 -9.60 -4.95 12.36
C PRO A 247 -9.63 -4.21 11.02
N VAL A 248 -9.90 -4.88 9.89
CA VAL A 248 -10.00 -4.22 8.58
C VAL A 248 -11.37 -3.59 8.32
N ARG A 249 -12.35 -3.74 9.22
CA ARG A 249 -13.60 -2.96 9.18
C ARG A 249 -13.41 -1.60 9.82
N TYR A 250 -14.16 -0.59 9.36
CA TYR A 250 -14.30 0.64 10.11
C TYR A 250 -15.06 0.40 11.42
N ALA A 251 -14.71 1.15 12.47
CA ALA A 251 -15.27 0.97 13.81
C ALA A 251 -16.75 1.37 13.91
N ASP A 252 -17.24 2.23 13.00
CA ASP A 252 -18.64 2.67 12.93
C ASP A 252 -19.29 1.97 11.73
N THR A 253 -19.64 0.69 11.89
CA THR A 253 -20.18 -0.15 10.79
C THR A 253 -21.53 0.34 10.27
N ASP A 254 -22.22 1.17 11.05
CA ASP A 254 -23.55 1.71 10.75
C ASP A 254 -23.50 2.98 9.90
N LYS A 255 -22.32 3.60 9.76
CA LYS A 255 -22.10 4.74 8.87
C LYS A 255 -21.33 4.29 7.64
N GLN A 256 -21.99 4.33 6.48
CA GLN A 256 -21.26 4.30 5.23
C GLN A 256 -20.29 5.47 5.19
N HIS A 257 -19.00 5.15 5.12
CA HIS A 257 -18.01 6.18 4.89
C HIS A 257 -18.05 6.54 3.40
N SER A 258 -18.55 7.74 3.10
CA SER A 258 -18.35 8.35 1.79
C SER A 258 -17.00 9.04 1.80
N PHE A 259 -15.99 8.41 1.20
CA PHE A 259 -14.81 9.16 0.79
C PHE A 259 -14.93 9.42 -0.70
N THR A 260 -14.63 10.65 -1.11
CA THR A 260 -14.50 10.95 -2.54
C THR A 260 -13.32 10.19 -3.15
N PHE A 261 -12.42 9.61 -2.35
CA PHE A 261 -11.18 9.01 -2.83
C PHE A 261 -10.73 7.83 -1.97
N LYS A 262 -11.00 6.61 -2.45
CA LYS A 262 -10.23 5.42 -2.10
C LYS A 262 -9.57 4.97 -3.40
N PRO A 263 -8.23 5.03 -3.55
CA PRO A 263 -7.58 4.75 -4.83
C PRO A 263 -7.94 3.39 -5.42
N THR A 264 -8.15 2.40 -4.57
CA THR A 264 -8.65 1.07 -4.94
C THR A 264 -9.97 1.09 -5.72
N GLU A 265 -10.82 2.08 -5.49
CA GLU A 265 -12.11 2.27 -6.18
C GLU A 265 -11.99 3.23 -7.38
N ASN A 266 -11.19 4.28 -7.21
CA ASN A 266 -11.10 5.42 -8.14
C ASN A 266 -10.04 5.25 -9.22
N SER A 267 -9.35 4.10 -9.27
CA SER A 267 -8.27 3.85 -10.21
C SER A 267 -8.54 2.58 -10.98
N GLN A 268 -8.22 2.60 -12.27
CA GLN A 268 -8.21 1.43 -13.11
C GLN A 268 -6.87 1.31 -13.80
N TYR A 269 -6.37 0.07 -13.86
CA TYR A 269 -5.18 -0.23 -14.64
C TYR A 269 -5.45 -0.10 -16.14
N VAL A 270 -4.38 0.12 -16.90
CA VAL A 270 -4.40 0.07 -18.35
C VAL A 270 -3.20 -0.74 -18.82
N LEU A 271 -3.47 -1.83 -19.53
CA LEU A 271 -2.46 -2.74 -20.07
C LEU A 271 -2.06 -2.35 -21.49
N GLY A 272 -0.86 -2.73 -21.90
CA GLY A 272 -0.44 -2.71 -23.31
C GLY A 272 -0.36 -1.33 -23.97
N LEU A 273 -0.39 -0.23 -23.19
CA LEU A 273 -0.24 1.13 -23.74
C LEU A 273 1.17 1.41 -24.26
N ASN A 274 2.18 0.81 -23.62
CA ASN A 274 3.61 0.99 -23.87
C ASN A 274 4.31 -0.27 -23.36
N GLU A 275 5.40 -0.71 -24.03
CA GLU A 275 6.16 -1.93 -23.68
C GLU A 275 6.72 -1.96 -22.23
N LYS A 276 6.60 -0.86 -21.47
CA LYS A 276 7.15 -0.72 -20.11
C LYS A 276 6.24 0.08 -19.16
N ASN A 277 4.91 0.00 -19.29
CA ASN A 277 4.05 0.66 -18.31
C ASN A 277 4.03 -0.10 -16.96
N TRP A 278 3.63 0.61 -15.90
CA TRP A 278 3.60 0.07 -14.54
C TRP A 278 2.66 -1.12 -14.38
N SER A 279 1.46 -1.08 -14.97
CA SER A 279 0.47 -2.15 -14.82
C SER A 279 0.97 -3.46 -15.41
N ASP A 280 1.58 -3.43 -16.59
CA ASP A 280 2.18 -4.60 -17.22
C ASP A 280 3.29 -5.18 -16.33
N ASN A 281 4.18 -4.31 -15.81
CA ASN A 281 5.22 -4.71 -14.85
C ASN A 281 4.66 -5.31 -13.55
N ASN A 282 3.56 -4.75 -13.04
CA ASN A 282 2.90 -5.21 -11.82
C ASN A 282 2.25 -6.59 -12.02
N PHE A 283 1.50 -6.78 -13.11
CA PHE A 283 0.81 -8.05 -13.37
C PHE A 283 1.75 -9.16 -13.86
N ALA A 284 2.91 -8.84 -14.44
CA ALA A 284 3.96 -9.82 -14.73
C ALA A 284 4.42 -10.58 -13.47
N LYS A 285 4.19 -10.01 -12.27
CA LYS A 285 4.48 -10.66 -10.99
C LYS A 285 3.44 -11.69 -10.53
N LEU A 286 2.33 -11.83 -11.26
CA LEU A 286 1.22 -12.80 -11.07
C LEU A 286 0.42 -12.71 -9.76
N LEU A 287 0.95 -12.03 -8.73
CA LEU A 287 0.38 -12.04 -7.37
C LEU A 287 0.01 -10.65 -6.84
N GLN A 288 0.41 -9.59 -7.54
CA GLN A 288 0.23 -8.21 -7.08
C GLN A 288 -1.05 -7.62 -7.67
N PRO A 289 -2.04 -7.23 -6.84
CA PRO A 289 -3.20 -6.52 -7.34
C PRO A 289 -2.78 -5.12 -7.76
N PHE A 290 -3.58 -4.46 -8.58
CA PHE A 290 -3.35 -3.06 -8.92
C PHE A 290 -4.20 -2.17 -8.02
N VAL A 291 -3.61 -1.17 -7.39
CA VAL A 291 -4.38 -0.18 -6.63
C VAL A 291 -4.30 1.17 -7.32
N ASN A 292 -3.12 1.56 -7.79
CA ASN A 292 -2.91 2.90 -8.29
C ASN A 292 -1.75 2.98 -9.28
N SER A 293 -0.53 3.16 -8.78
CA SER A 293 0.72 3.28 -9.53
C SER A 293 1.84 3.32 -8.51
N ILE A 294 3.11 3.36 -8.92
CA ILE A 294 4.24 3.69 -8.03
C ILE A 294 3.93 4.95 -7.21
N SER A 295 4.19 4.87 -5.90
CA SER A 295 3.79 5.93 -4.97
C SER A 295 4.59 7.23 -5.16
N GLY A 296 3.91 8.26 -5.67
CA GLY A 296 4.44 9.62 -5.71
C GLY A 296 4.56 10.26 -4.32
N THR A 297 3.76 9.80 -3.35
CA THR A 297 3.85 10.29 -1.96
C THR A 297 5.15 9.84 -1.31
N ILE A 298 5.52 8.56 -1.45
CA ILE A 298 6.81 8.07 -0.95
C ILE A 298 7.98 8.74 -1.68
N LEU A 299 7.88 8.96 -3.00
CA LEU A 299 8.89 9.74 -3.71
C LEU A 299 9.03 11.15 -3.12
N SER A 300 7.93 11.86 -2.88
CA SER A 300 7.96 13.20 -2.26
C SER A 300 8.61 13.19 -0.87
N GLN A 301 8.30 12.17 -0.07
CA GLN A 301 8.93 12.00 1.25
C GLN A 301 10.44 11.75 1.13
N LEU A 302 10.87 10.89 0.20
CA LEU A 302 12.29 10.64 -0.05
C LEU A 302 13.03 11.90 -0.54
N ARG A 303 12.37 12.75 -1.32
CA ARG A 303 12.98 14.04 -1.72
C ARG A 303 13.25 14.94 -0.53
N ALA A 304 12.29 15.06 0.39
CA ALA A 304 12.44 15.84 1.61
C ALA A 304 13.51 15.22 2.53
N CYS A 305 13.45 13.92 2.78
CA CYS A 305 14.45 13.21 3.59
C CYS A 305 15.85 13.34 2.99
N ARG A 306 16.00 13.29 1.67
CA ARG A 306 17.32 13.43 1.01
C ARG A 306 17.90 14.84 1.20
N GLN A 307 17.06 15.88 1.20
CA GLN A 307 17.48 17.24 1.52
C GLN A 307 17.93 17.34 2.99
N LEU A 308 17.16 16.80 3.92
CA LEU A 308 17.57 16.75 5.33
C LEU A 308 18.86 15.96 5.55
N LEU A 309 19.07 14.91 4.76
CA LEU A 309 20.29 14.11 4.82
C LEU A 309 21.50 14.92 4.37
N SER A 310 21.41 15.69 3.27
CA SER A 310 22.50 16.61 2.87
C SER A 310 22.77 17.71 3.90
N ASP A 311 21.74 18.09 4.66
CA ASP A 311 21.84 19.14 5.69
C ASP A 311 22.27 18.57 7.06
N ASN A 312 22.58 17.26 7.17
CA ASN A 312 22.87 16.54 8.41
C ASN A 312 21.76 16.65 9.47
N LYS A 313 20.51 16.83 9.04
CA LYS A 313 19.31 16.94 9.89
C LYS A 313 18.42 15.69 9.83
N PHE A 314 18.71 14.73 8.95
CA PHE A 314 17.85 13.56 8.83
C PHE A 314 17.99 12.63 10.05
N GLN A 315 16.92 12.53 10.84
CA GLN A 315 16.91 11.81 12.11
C GLN A 315 17.06 10.28 11.95
N PHE A 316 16.82 9.74 10.75
CA PHE A 316 16.85 8.30 10.47
C PHE A 316 17.96 7.95 9.46
N ASN A 317 19.16 8.49 9.63
CA ASN A 317 20.29 8.33 8.71
C ASN A 317 20.98 6.95 8.77
N GLU A 318 20.57 6.05 9.67
CA GLU A 318 21.00 4.66 9.72
C GLU A 318 19.93 3.70 9.19
N ILE A 319 20.35 2.58 8.58
CA ILE A 319 19.43 1.67 7.87
C ILE A 319 18.37 1.03 8.78
N GLY A 320 18.72 0.69 10.03
CA GLY A 320 17.77 0.11 10.99
C GLY A 320 16.64 1.07 11.35
N PRO A 321 16.96 2.25 11.93
CA PRO A 321 15.98 3.32 12.19
C PRO A 321 15.18 3.72 10.95
N PHE A 322 15.83 3.86 9.78
CA PHE A 322 15.15 4.22 8.55
C PHE A 322 14.14 3.15 8.11
N SER A 323 14.53 1.87 8.18
CA SER A 323 13.65 0.76 7.84
C SER A 323 12.43 0.70 8.77
N ASN A 324 12.62 0.91 10.07
CA ASN A 324 11.51 0.96 11.04
C ASN A 324 10.56 2.13 10.76
N TYR A 325 11.11 3.32 10.50
CA TYR A 325 10.33 4.49 10.12
C TYR A 325 9.51 4.24 8.84
N MET A 326 10.13 3.68 7.79
CA MET A 326 9.42 3.41 6.52
C MET A 326 8.41 2.28 6.63
N LYS A 327 8.67 1.23 7.43
CA LYS A 327 7.65 0.19 7.71
C LYS A 327 6.44 0.79 8.41
N CYS A 328 6.65 1.60 9.45
CA CYS A 328 5.56 2.27 10.17
C CYS A 328 4.79 3.22 9.25
N LEU A 329 5.50 4.05 8.47
CA LEU A 329 4.89 4.98 7.53
C LEU A 329 4.04 4.27 6.47
N ILE A 330 4.64 3.34 5.73
CA ILE A 330 3.97 2.65 4.62
C ILE A 330 2.79 1.84 5.14
N SER A 331 2.95 1.13 6.25
CA SER A 331 1.85 0.35 6.85
C SER A 331 0.72 1.25 7.34
N SER A 332 1.02 2.36 8.03
CA SER A 332 0.01 3.31 8.50
C SER A 332 -0.77 3.91 7.33
N MET A 333 -0.06 4.32 6.27
CA MET A 333 -0.67 4.85 5.06
C MET A 333 -1.53 3.81 4.35
N LEU A 334 -1.04 2.57 4.17
CA LEU A 334 -1.80 1.51 3.54
C LEU A 334 -3.06 1.25 4.34
N TYR A 335 -2.93 0.97 5.63
CA TYR A 335 -4.05 0.61 6.50
C TYR A 335 -5.09 1.73 6.59
N LEU A 336 -4.69 2.98 6.84
CA LEU A 336 -5.64 4.06 7.12
C LEU A 336 -6.21 4.73 5.86
N SER A 337 -5.44 4.83 4.77
CA SER A 337 -5.83 5.56 3.55
C SER A 337 -6.09 4.68 2.33
N GLY A 338 -5.57 3.45 2.28
CA GLY A 338 -5.86 2.52 1.19
C GLY A 338 -5.30 2.94 -0.18
N GLY A 339 -4.15 3.63 -0.20
CA GLY A 339 -3.68 4.35 -1.38
C GLY A 339 -2.85 3.57 -2.41
N HIS A 340 -2.13 2.54 -1.96
CA HIS A 340 -1.21 1.74 -2.76
C HIS A 340 -1.03 0.34 -2.14
N THR A 341 -0.59 -0.64 -2.92
CA THR A 341 -0.06 -1.91 -2.37
C THR A 341 1.31 -1.69 -1.72
N PHE A 342 1.77 -2.65 -0.90
CA PHE A 342 3.15 -2.63 -0.40
C PHE A 342 4.18 -2.60 -1.53
N TYR A 343 3.91 -3.30 -2.63
CA TYR A 343 4.77 -3.29 -3.80
C TYR A 343 4.82 -1.90 -4.44
N GLU A 344 3.67 -1.25 -4.65
CA GLU A 344 3.58 0.12 -5.17
C GLU A 344 4.24 1.16 -4.25
N PHE A 345 4.14 1.00 -2.92
CA PHE A 345 4.76 1.89 -1.94
C PHE A 345 6.28 1.72 -1.85
N THR A 346 6.80 0.50 -2.01
CA THR A 346 8.24 0.21 -1.87
C THR A 346 9.00 0.29 -3.18
N TYR A 347 8.33 0.26 -4.33
CA TYR A 347 8.97 0.38 -5.63
C TYR A 347 9.88 1.61 -5.79
N PRO A 348 9.57 2.81 -5.22
CA PRO A 348 10.48 3.96 -5.27
C PRO A 348 11.91 3.64 -4.82
N PHE A 349 12.11 2.73 -3.85
CA PHE A 349 13.45 2.35 -3.39
C PHE A 349 14.27 1.56 -4.41
N LYS A 350 13.61 0.92 -5.38
CA LYS A 350 14.26 0.17 -6.47
C LYS A 350 14.69 1.06 -7.64
N VAL A 351 14.34 2.34 -7.60
CA VAL A 351 14.67 3.29 -8.68
C VAL A 351 16.13 3.68 -8.56
N LYS A 352 16.88 3.53 -9.65
CA LYS A 352 18.34 3.73 -9.67
C LYS A 352 18.74 5.09 -9.12
N GLU A 353 18.05 6.15 -9.52
CA GLU A 353 18.30 7.52 -9.05
C GLU A 353 18.11 7.66 -7.53
N ILE A 354 17.17 6.91 -6.94
CA ILE A 354 16.94 6.89 -5.49
C ILE A 354 18.06 6.12 -4.80
N GLN A 355 18.43 4.94 -5.31
CA GLN A 355 19.55 4.15 -4.76
C GLN A 355 20.85 4.95 -4.76
N ASP A 356 21.15 5.62 -5.87
CA ASP A 356 22.36 6.43 -6.02
C ASP A 356 22.34 7.64 -5.06
N ALA A 357 21.17 8.24 -4.79
CA ALA A 357 21.08 9.36 -3.86
C ALA A 357 21.18 8.96 -2.38
N TYR A 358 20.86 7.71 -2.04
CA TYR A 358 20.90 7.17 -0.69
C TYR A 358 22.09 6.22 -0.45
N CYS A 359 23.07 6.20 -1.35
CA CYS A 359 24.22 5.30 -1.29
C CYS A 359 25.10 5.47 -0.03
N GLU A 360 25.01 6.63 0.64
CA GLU A 360 25.67 6.88 1.92
C GLU A 360 25.04 6.14 3.11
N ILE A 361 23.78 5.69 3.00
CA ILE A 361 23.14 4.82 3.99
C ILE A 361 23.51 3.37 3.67
N LEU A 362 24.47 2.84 4.42
CA LEU A 362 24.97 1.47 4.23
C LEU A 362 23.82 0.44 4.30
N GLY A 363 23.68 -0.37 3.25
CA GLY A 363 22.65 -1.41 3.16
C GLY A 363 21.29 -0.93 2.64
N PHE A 364 21.17 0.31 2.15
CA PHE A 364 19.91 0.85 1.64
C PHE A 364 19.29 -0.01 0.53
N GLU A 365 20.06 -0.36 -0.50
CA GLU A 365 19.54 -1.13 -1.64
C GLU A 365 19.06 -2.53 -1.23
N GLU A 366 19.79 -3.20 -0.35
CA GLU A 366 19.46 -4.54 0.12
C GLU A 366 18.27 -4.52 1.07
N GLN A 367 18.24 -3.59 2.04
CA GLN A 367 17.24 -3.58 3.11
C GLN A 367 15.92 -2.91 2.72
N MET A 368 15.93 -1.92 1.83
CA MET A 368 14.74 -1.17 1.42
C MET A 368 13.93 -1.88 0.33
N THR A 369 13.68 -3.17 0.53
CA THR A 369 12.89 -4.01 -0.37
C THR A 369 11.60 -4.47 0.30
N VAL A 370 10.56 -4.75 -0.51
CA VAL A 370 9.28 -5.27 0.00
C VAL A 370 9.48 -6.57 0.82
N LYS A 371 10.42 -7.42 0.39
CA LYS A 371 10.76 -8.68 1.07
C LYS A 371 11.36 -8.43 2.44
N ASN A 372 12.31 -7.50 2.55
CA ASN A 372 13.03 -7.30 3.79
C ASN A 372 12.18 -6.52 4.79
N LEU A 373 11.47 -5.49 4.33
CA LEU A 373 10.61 -4.65 5.17
C LEU A 373 9.36 -5.40 5.67
N PHE A 374 8.71 -6.22 4.85
CA PHE A 374 7.38 -6.75 5.19
C PHE A 374 7.30 -8.28 5.30
N TYR A 375 8.39 -9.01 5.04
CA TYR A 375 8.47 -10.45 5.27
C TYR A 375 9.61 -10.82 6.23
N GLN A 376 10.87 -10.58 5.88
CA GLN A 376 12.01 -11.09 6.65
C GLN A 376 12.17 -10.45 8.04
N THR A 377 12.02 -9.12 8.12
CA THR A 377 12.16 -8.36 9.39
C THR A 377 10.84 -8.08 10.08
N ASN A 378 9.76 -8.73 9.61
CA ASN A 378 8.38 -8.48 10.05
C ASN A 378 7.56 -9.79 10.09
N SER A 379 8.23 -10.89 10.43
CA SER A 379 7.72 -12.26 10.28
C SER A 379 6.47 -12.55 11.11
N GLU A 380 6.33 -11.96 12.30
CA GLU A 380 5.14 -12.12 13.15
C GLU A 380 3.90 -11.49 12.53
N ALA A 381 3.97 -10.20 12.16
CA ALA A 381 2.88 -9.50 11.48
C ALA A 381 2.52 -10.19 10.15
N PHE A 382 3.53 -10.63 9.40
CA PHE A 382 3.35 -11.42 8.18
C PHE A 382 2.59 -12.73 8.45
N SER A 383 3.02 -13.51 9.45
CA SER A 383 2.41 -14.80 9.78
C SER A 383 0.95 -14.64 10.23
N ASN A 384 0.66 -13.61 11.04
CA ASN A 384 -0.70 -13.28 11.46
C ASN A 384 -1.59 -12.91 10.28
N ALA A 385 -1.12 -12.01 9.42
CA ALA A 385 -1.85 -11.59 8.23
C ALA A 385 -2.10 -12.75 7.24
N LEU A 386 -1.08 -13.61 7.04
CA LEU A 386 -1.17 -14.78 6.16
C LEU A 386 -2.19 -15.79 6.68
N LYS A 387 -2.20 -16.05 7.99
CA LYS A 387 -3.18 -16.92 8.64
C LYS A 387 -4.60 -16.39 8.43
N SER A 388 -4.84 -15.12 8.75
CA SER A 388 -6.15 -14.49 8.57
C SER A 388 -6.58 -14.51 7.10
N ALA A 389 -5.67 -14.25 6.16
CA ALA A 389 -5.96 -14.29 4.74
C ALA A 389 -6.31 -15.70 4.25
N GLY A 390 -5.62 -16.73 4.75
CA GLY A 390 -5.95 -18.13 4.46
C GLY A 390 -7.36 -18.49 4.92
N GLU A 391 -7.71 -18.16 6.18
CA GLU A 391 -9.06 -18.40 6.73
C GLU A 391 -10.14 -17.68 5.90
N TYR A 392 -9.90 -16.41 5.58
CA TYR A 392 -10.79 -15.61 4.75
C TYR A 392 -10.94 -16.17 3.31
N ASN A 393 -9.83 -16.55 2.67
CA ASN A 393 -9.84 -17.14 1.34
C ASN A 393 -10.63 -18.44 1.28
N LEU A 394 -10.46 -19.32 2.28
CA LEU A 394 -11.19 -20.58 2.36
C LEU A 394 -12.70 -20.34 2.35
N GLN A 395 -13.18 -19.35 3.10
CA GLN A 395 -14.59 -18.99 3.11
C GLN A 395 -15.08 -18.46 1.76
N ILE A 396 -14.28 -17.64 1.07
CA ILE A 396 -14.64 -17.12 -0.26
C ILE A 396 -14.75 -18.26 -1.27
N VAL A 397 -13.76 -19.15 -1.30
CA VAL A 397 -13.74 -20.31 -2.20
C VAL A 397 -14.93 -21.22 -1.93
N GLN A 398 -15.20 -21.53 -0.66
CA GLN A 398 -16.38 -22.34 -0.28
C GLN A 398 -17.69 -21.70 -0.74
N ARG A 399 -17.87 -20.39 -0.56
CA ARG A 399 -19.07 -19.68 -1.02
C ARG A 399 -19.22 -19.74 -2.54
N ALA A 400 -18.13 -19.57 -3.28
CA ALA A 400 -18.14 -19.68 -4.74
C ALA A 400 -18.54 -21.09 -5.20
N LEU A 401 -17.99 -22.13 -4.56
CA LEU A 401 -18.33 -23.53 -4.86
C LEU A 401 -19.81 -23.84 -4.58
N VAL A 402 -20.35 -23.38 -3.45
CA VAL A 402 -21.77 -23.54 -3.12
C VAL A 402 -22.65 -22.79 -4.12
N HIS A 403 -22.25 -21.59 -4.54
CA HIS A 403 -22.99 -20.83 -5.55
C HIS A 403 -23.08 -21.59 -6.89
N GLU A 404 -21.97 -22.14 -7.36
CA GLU A 404 -21.96 -22.95 -8.59
C GLU A 404 -22.83 -24.21 -8.48
N GLU A 405 -22.80 -24.90 -7.34
CA GLU A 405 -23.67 -26.05 -7.07
C GLU A 405 -25.17 -25.68 -7.11
N LEU A 406 -25.53 -24.52 -6.54
CA LEU A 406 -26.90 -24.01 -6.56
C LEU A 406 -27.33 -23.65 -8.00
N MET A 407 -26.47 -22.97 -8.76
CA MET A 407 -26.75 -22.59 -10.14
C MET A 407 -26.94 -23.81 -11.05
N ASP A 408 -26.10 -24.85 -10.89
CA ASP A 408 -26.27 -26.12 -11.62
C ASP A 408 -27.58 -26.82 -11.24
N THR A 409 -27.91 -26.88 -9.95
CA THR A 409 -29.18 -27.45 -9.48
C THR A 409 -30.38 -26.73 -10.07
N MET A 410 -30.35 -25.40 -10.15
CA MET A 410 -31.41 -24.60 -10.77
C MET A 410 -31.51 -24.85 -12.27
N ASN A 411 -30.39 -24.84 -13.00
CA ASN A 411 -30.36 -25.07 -14.43
C ASN A 411 -30.90 -26.46 -14.82
N ARG A 412 -30.56 -27.48 -14.03
CA ARG A 412 -31.10 -28.84 -14.22
C ARG A 412 -32.61 -28.90 -14.02
N ARG A 413 -33.14 -28.18 -13.01
CA ARG A 413 -34.59 -28.12 -12.76
C ARG A 413 -35.35 -27.34 -13.82
N MET A 414 -34.73 -26.32 -14.44
CA MET A 414 -35.36 -25.54 -15.51
C MET A 414 -35.31 -26.22 -16.88
N SER A 415 -34.42 -27.20 -17.05
CA SER A 415 -34.26 -27.97 -18.30
C SER A 415 -35.09 -29.27 -18.31
N GLN A 416 -35.80 -29.57 -17.21
CA GLN A 416 -36.76 -30.66 -17.06
C GLN A 416 -38.17 -30.08 -17.14
#